data_AF-A0A8J6L772-F1
#
_entry.id   AF-A0A8J6L772-F1
#
_cell.length_a   1.000
_cell.length_b   1.000
_cell.length_c   1.000
_cell.angle_alpha   90.00
_cell.angle_beta   90.00
_cell.angle_gamma   90.00
#
_symmetry.space_group_name_H-M   'P 1'
#
loop_
_entity.id
_entity.type
_entity.pdbx_description
1 polymer ?
#
loop_
_entity_poly.entity_id
_entity_poly.type
_entity_poly.pdbx_seq_one_letter_code
_entity_poly.pdbx_strand_id
1 'polypeptide(L)'
;MAATLAAISLPNPASKSEEDTNGVIPNEAPKEPPKPAPEPVKVFKDKKEAMEAFKELLKSKNVPSNATWEQCVKIISNDSRYETFKKLNEKKQVFNAYKTQKQKDEKEENRLKAKKSKEQLEEFLLNCDKISSTTKYYKCDELFSTTEIWTSVNDSDRRDIYEDVVFTLAKREKEEGKVLKKRNMKKLSEVLDSMTKITYDTTWSEAQSLLLANTAFKNDVNLLAMDKEDALIVFEEHIRQLEKEQIEDKEREKKRLKRQCRKNRDQFLALLDHLHEEGKLTSMSLWVELYPIISADIRFSAMLGQHGSTPLDLFKFYVEDLKARFHDEKKIIKEILKDKNFEVKVDTSFDQFATVICEDKKSATLDAGNVKLTYNSLLEKAEAREKERVKEESKRLKKLELNFKNLLRDLNVDYELSWDEVKPKLENEEEYLAFSSESDRIKIYKDFQHEMEESCSHHHSRSKKSKKKKSKKYKSSSSESENEKVKKSKRRSRSESVNSEESEEEYRKKKSKKKHKRKSPSRTPSEDKHISRRPSEPDAIGKSGEMSESELEKQRALLLAQLKEPESE
;
A
#
# COMPACT_ATOMS: atom_id res chain seq x y z
N MET A 1 12.14 18.92 54.57
CA MET A 1 12.96 17.91 55.28
C MET A 1 14.14 17.63 54.37
N ALA A 2 15.35 18.19 54.53
CA ALA A 2 16.16 18.52 55.71
C ALA A 2 17.04 17.35 56.22
N ALA A 3 18.16 17.13 55.52
CA ALA A 3 19.46 16.58 55.96
C ALA A 3 20.32 16.43 54.68
N THR A 4 21.42 17.13 54.36
CA THR A 4 22.64 17.60 55.07
C THR A 4 23.60 16.50 55.50
N LEU A 5 24.72 16.40 54.80
CA LEU A 5 26.13 16.40 55.29
C LEU A 5 27.02 16.05 54.06
N ALA A 6 27.75 16.99 53.45
CA ALA A 6 28.92 17.75 53.91
C ALA A 6 30.24 17.04 53.56
N ALA A 7 30.99 17.63 52.63
CA ALA A 7 32.34 17.22 52.26
C ALA A 7 33.38 18.01 53.06
N ILE A 8 34.53 17.39 53.36
CA ILE A 8 35.71 18.05 53.92
C ILE A 8 36.91 17.67 53.06
N SER A 9 37.67 18.67 52.62
CA SER A 9 38.93 18.51 51.89
C SER A 9 40.10 18.88 52.81
N LEU A 10 41.28 18.27 52.57
CA LEU A 10 42.49 18.49 53.36
C LEU A 10 43.66 18.93 52.45
N PRO A 11 44.24 20.12 52.66
CA PRO A 11 45.49 20.53 52.03
C PRO A 11 46.72 20.32 52.92
N ASN A 12 47.87 20.24 52.25
CA ASN A 12 49.23 20.04 52.77
C ASN A 12 49.78 21.22 53.62
N PRO A 13 50.65 20.97 54.63
CA PRO A 13 51.53 21.98 55.23
C PRO A 13 53.01 21.80 54.83
N ALA A 14 53.76 22.90 54.67
CA ALA A 14 55.22 22.85 54.43
C ALA A 14 56.02 24.03 55.00
N SER A 15 56.77 23.75 56.08
CA SER A 15 58.06 24.37 56.47
C SER A 15 58.14 25.85 56.96
N LYS A 16 59.16 26.08 57.81
CA LYS A 16 59.77 27.36 58.27
C LYS A 16 58.96 28.19 59.28
N SER A 17 59.57 28.88 60.26
CA SER A 17 61.00 28.95 60.68
C SER A 17 61.12 29.48 62.12
N GLU A 18 62.24 29.20 62.80
CA GLU A 18 62.53 29.63 64.19
C GLU A 18 63.83 30.44 64.26
N GLU A 19 63.81 31.57 64.99
CA GLU A 19 64.93 32.40 65.50
C GLU A 19 64.29 33.41 66.52
N ASP A 20 64.92 33.87 67.61
CA ASP A 20 66.05 33.35 68.40
C ASP A 20 66.12 34.03 69.80
N THR A 21 66.66 33.34 70.81
CA THR A 21 67.02 33.83 72.18
C THR A 21 65.86 34.39 73.06
N ASN A 22 65.98 34.65 74.37
CA ASN A 22 67.08 34.58 75.36
C ASN A 22 66.50 34.38 76.79
N GLY A 23 67.25 33.88 77.80
CA GLY A 23 66.69 33.84 79.17
C GLY A 23 67.29 32.96 80.29
N VAL A 24 68.61 32.97 80.52
CA VAL A 24 69.32 32.78 81.84
C VAL A 24 68.87 31.68 82.85
N ILE A 25 69.81 30.83 83.27
CA ILE A 25 69.71 29.85 84.39
C ILE A 25 70.25 30.48 85.71
N PRO A 26 69.87 29.97 86.91
CA PRO A 26 70.87 29.18 87.65
C PRO A 26 70.34 28.00 88.50
N ASN A 27 70.75 26.79 88.10
CA ASN A 27 71.27 25.68 88.91
C ASN A 27 70.87 25.53 90.41
N GLU A 28 70.06 24.50 90.74
CA GLU A 28 70.06 23.83 92.05
C GLU A 28 69.67 22.34 91.92
N ALA A 29 70.22 21.47 92.78
CA ALA A 29 69.96 20.02 92.82
C ALA A 29 70.39 19.43 94.20
N PRO A 30 70.01 18.18 94.57
CA PRO A 30 69.01 17.27 94.00
C PRO A 30 67.94 16.79 95.01
N LYS A 31 66.76 16.33 94.54
CA LYS A 31 65.82 15.52 95.35
C LYS A 31 65.06 14.47 94.51
N GLU A 32 65.21 13.20 94.89
CA GLU A 32 64.18 12.15 94.73
C GLU A 32 62.96 12.48 95.63
N PRO A 33 61.74 11.90 95.49
CA PRO A 33 61.37 10.61 94.86
C PRO A 33 60.11 10.77 93.95
N PRO A 34 59.18 9.81 93.70
CA PRO A 34 59.14 8.36 94.01
C PRO A 34 58.78 7.44 92.81
N LYS A 35 58.68 6.13 93.09
CA LYS A 35 58.26 5.07 92.15
C LYS A 35 56.78 5.19 91.76
N PRO A 36 56.38 4.83 90.52
CA PRO A 36 54.98 4.85 90.09
C PRO A 36 54.15 3.74 90.77
N ALA A 37 52.87 4.03 91.02
CA ALA A 37 51.90 3.07 91.54
C ALA A 37 51.38 2.11 90.44
N PRO A 38 50.98 0.86 90.78
CA PRO A 38 50.45 -0.10 89.82
C PRO A 38 49.03 0.24 89.34
N GLU A 39 48.72 -0.03 88.07
CA GLU A 39 47.36 0.03 87.53
C GLU A 39 46.42 -0.97 88.24
N PRO A 40 45.12 -0.65 88.41
CA PRO A 40 44.16 -1.58 89.02
C PRO A 40 43.90 -2.80 88.12
N VAL A 41 43.98 -3.99 88.70
CA VAL A 41 43.80 -5.27 88.00
C VAL A 41 42.37 -5.40 87.45
N LYS A 42 42.22 -5.46 86.12
CA LYS A 42 40.94 -5.80 85.47
C LYS A 42 40.56 -7.23 85.82
N VAL A 43 39.54 -7.39 86.66
CA VAL A 43 38.92 -8.69 86.97
C VAL A 43 37.91 -9.05 85.88
N PHE A 44 38.39 -9.72 84.83
CA PHE A 44 37.55 -10.29 83.77
C PHE A 44 36.56 -11.29 84.37
N LYS A 45 35.27 -11.17 84.01
CA LYS A 45 34.19 -11.98 84.60
C LYS A 45 33.89 -13.26 83.83
N ASP A 46 34.18 -13.31 82.54
CA ASP A 46 34.05 -14.51 81.71
C ASP A 46 35.43 -15.11 81.37
N LYS A 47 35.50 -16.44 81.34
CA LYS A 47 36.67 -17.20 80.89
C LYS A 47 37.07 -16.83 79.46
N LYS A 48 36.11 -16.50 78.59
CA LYS A 48 36.39 -16.03 77.22
C LYS A 48 37.06 -14.66 77.19
N GLU A 49 36.49 -13.70 77.92
CA GLU A 49 36.99 -12.33 78.07
C GLU A 49 38.45 -12.33 78.58
N ALA A 50 38.75 -13.15 79.58
CA ALA A 50 40.11 -13.33 80.08
C ALA A 50 41.06 -13.87 78.99
N MET A 51 40.67 -14.91 78.25
CA MET A 51 41.48 -15.46 77.15
C MET A 51 41.73 -14.43 76.04
N GLU A 52 40.76 -13.56 75.77
CA GLU A 52 40.87 -12.48 74.79
C GLU A 52 41.84 -11.39 75.27
N ALA A 53 41.73 -10.93 76.52
CA ALA A 53 42.69 -10.00 77.13
C ALA A 53 44.12 -10.56 77.19
N PHE A 54 44.29 -11.88 77.31
CA PHE A 54 45.61 -12.52 77.22
C PHE A 54 46.15 -12.53 75.77
N LYS A 55 45.29 -12.70 74.75
CA LYS A 55 45.69 -12.50 73.34
C LYS A 55 46.03 -11.04 73.05
N GLU A 56 45.30 -10.09 73.64
CA GLU A 56 45.56 -8.65 73.53
C GLU A 56 46.90 -8.27 74.19
N LEU A 57 47.22 -8.86 75.36
CA LEU A 57 48.54 -8.73 75.98
C LEU A 57 49.66 -9.22 75.04
N LEU A 58 49.50 -10.40 74.44
CA LEU A 58 50.47 -10.93 73.48
C LEU A 58 50.61 -10.04 72.23
N LYS A 59 49.50 -9.43 71.76
CA LYS A 59 49.48 -8.49 70.63
C LYS A 59 50.17 -7.17 70.97
N SER A 60 49.87 -6.57 72.13
CA SER A 60 50.42 -5.29 72.58
C SER A 60 51.91 -5.35 72.92
N LYS A 61 52.41 -6.48 73.45
CA LYS A 61 53.85 -6.74 73.61
C LYS A 61 54.53 -7.27 72.33
N ASN A 62 53.81 -7.28 71.20
CA ASN A 62 54.24 -7.75 69.88
C ASN A 62 55.00 -9.10 69.89
N VAL A 63 54.52 -10.09 70.63
CA VAL A 63 55.22 -11.38 70.78
C VAL A 63 55.42 -12.05 69.40
N PRO A 64 56.64 -12.39 68.97
CA PRO A 64 56.90 -12.89 67.61
C PRO A 64 56.16 -14.19 67.27
N SER A 65 55.74 -14.33 66.02
CA SER A 65 55.01 -15.51 65.52
C SER A 65 55.84 -16.80 65.47
N ASN A 66 57.16 -16.71 65.62
CA ASN A 66 58.08 -17.84 65.78
C ASN A 66 58.41 -18.20 67.24
N ALA A 67 58.15 -17.31 68.21
CA ALA A 67 58.67 -17.39 69.59
C ALA A 67 58.34 -18.69 70.34
N THR A 68 59.23 -19.11 71.25
CA THR A 68 58.97 -20.20 72.20
C THR A 68 58.09 -19.74 73.37
N TRP A 69 57.50 -20.70 74.10
CA TRP A 69 56.74 -20.39 75.32
C TRP A 69 57.59 -19.66 76.36
N GLU A 70 58.86 -20.00 76.51
CA GLU A 70 59.77 -19.38 77.48
C GLU A 70 60.19 -17.96 77.07
N GLN A 71 60.46 -17.73 75.78
CA GLN A 71 60.69 -16.38 75.24
C GLN A 71 59.46 -15.50 75.44
N CYS A 72 58.28 -16.02 75.13
CA CYS A 72 57.00 -15.36 75.40
C CYS A 72 56.84 -14.99 76.87
N VAL A 73 57.05 -15.94 77.80
CA VAL A 73 56.98 -15.69 79.24
C VAL A 73 57.95 -14.60 79.70
N LYS A 74 59.19 -14.55 79.18
CA LYS A 74 60.15 -13.46 79.51
C LYS A 74 59.70 -12.07 79.02
N ILE A 75 58.89 -12.00 77.96
CA ILE A 75 58.35 -10.73 77.44
C ILE A 75 57.14 -10.24 78.26
N ILE A 76 56.34 -11.16 78.82
CA ILE A 76 55.08 -10.83 79.52
C ILE A 76 55.16 -10.99 81.05
N SER A 77 56.24 -11.53 81.62
CA SER A 77 56.39 -11.75 83.07
C SER A 77 56.28 -10.49 83.91
N ASN A 78 56.63 -9.34 83.34
CA ASN A 78 56.68 -8.06 84.03
C ASN A 78 55.36 -7.27 83.88
N ASP A 79 54.31 -7.88 83.30
CA ASP A 79 53.01 -7.26 83.11
C ASP A 79 51.98 -7.81 84.12
N SER A 80 51.31 -6.94 84.87
CA SER A 80 50.30 -7.33 85.87
C SER A 80 49.18 -8.21 85.29
N ARG A 81 48.86 -8.04 83.99
CA ARG A 81 47.83 -8.83 83.29
C ARG A 81 48.26 -10.31 83.10
N TYR A 82 49.54 -10.63 83.26
CA TYR A 82 50.04 -12.01 83.26
C TYR A 82 49.66 -12.78 84.54
N GLU A 83 49.65 -12.14 85.70
CA GLU A 83 49.37 -12.81 86.99
C GLU A 83 47.91 -13.25 87.11
N THR A 84 47.00 -12.56 86.40
CA THR A 84 45.55 -12.82 86.41
C THR A 84 45.20 -14.26 86.00
N PHE A 85 46.01 -14.89 85.12
CA PHE A 85 45.86 -16.31 84.77
C PHE A 85 46.67 -17.23 85.69
N LYS A 86 45.98 -17.94 86.59
CA LYS A 86 46.59 -18.91 87.52
C LYS A 86 46.86 -20.30 86.91
N LYS A 87 46.29 -20.65 85.75
CA LYS A 87 46.43 -21.98 85.12
C LYS A 87 47.41 -21.97 83.93
N LEU A 88 48.58 -22.60 84.12
CA LEU A 88 49.65 -22.67 83.10
C LEU A 88 49.20 -23.32 81.79
N ASN A 89 48.41 -24.40 81.84
CA ASN A 89 47.93 -25.07 80.62
C ASN A 89 46.98 -24.19 79.80
N GLU A 90 46.13 -23.39 80.45
CA GLU A 90 45.23 -22.46 79.77
C GLU A 90 46.03 -21.30 79.13
N LYS A 91 47.04 -20.74 79.84
CA LYS A 91 48.00 -19.79 79.25
C LYS A 91 48.68 -20.36 77.99
N LYS A 92 49.19 -21.59 78.05
CA LYS A 92 49.84 -22.28 76.92
C LYS A 92 48.89 -22.51 75.74
N GLN A 93 47.65 -22.90 76.00
CA GLN A 93 46.62 -23.05 74.95
C GLN A 93 46.31 -21.73 74.25
N VAL A 94 46.12 -20.64 75.01
CA VAL A 94 45.84 -19.31 74.43
C VAL A 94 47.05 -18.77 73.67
N PHE A 95 48.28 -18.99 74.16
CA PHE A 95 49.50 -18.63 73.43
C PHE A 95 49.66 -19.42 72.12
N ASN A 96 49.40 -20.73 72.12
CA ASN A 96 49.46 -21.52 70.88
C ASN A 96 48.40 -21.03 69.88
N ALA A 97 47.18 -20.75 70.34
CA ALA A 97 46.13 -20.16 69.50
C ALA A 97 46.51 -18.76 68.97
N TYR A 98 47.14 -17.91 69.80
CA TYR A 98 47.69 -16.62 69.37
C TYR A 98 48.81 -16.80 68.33
N LYS A 99 49.71 -17.76 68.52
CA LYS A 99 50.82 -18.04 67.59
C LYS A 99 50.29 -18.47 66.23
N THR A 100 49.34 -19.41 66.18
CA THR A 100 48.67 -19.82 64.93
C THR A 100 47.88 -18.68 64.30
N GLN A 101 47.17 -17.85 65.09
CA GLN A 101 46.46 -16.69 64.56
C GLN A 101 47.41 -15.65 63.99
N LYS A 102 48.50 -15.29 64.69
CA LYS A 102 49.47 -14.31 64.19
C LYS A 102 50.18 -14.79 62.92
N GLN A 103 50.56 -16.07 62.83
CA GLN A 103 51.08 -16.65 61.59
C GLN A 103 50.07 -16.60 60.43
N LYS A 104 48.77 -16.74 60.73
CA LYS A 104 47.71 -16.55 59.73
C LYS A 104 47.57 -15.07 59.34
N ASP A 105 47.52 -14.16 60.31
CA ASP A 105 47.37 -12.72 60.12
C ASP A 105 48.55 -12.15 59.30
N GLU A 106 49.80 -12.49 59.65
CA GLU A 106 51.01 -12.10 58.91
C GLU A 106 50.99 -12.64 57.46
N LYS A 107 50.49 -13.85 57.25
CA LYS A 107 50.33 -14.43 55.90
C LYS A 107 49.18 -13.77 55.12
N GLU A 108 48.12 -13.36 55.81
CA GLU A 108 46.95 -12.67 55.26
C GLU A 108 47.27 -11.21 54.87
N GLU A 109 48.04 -10.50 55.71
CA GLU A 109 48.55 -9.16 55.44
C GLU A 109 49.52 -9.16 54.26
N ASN A 110 50.49 -10.08 54.22
CA ASN A 110 51.39 -10.21 53.07
C ASN A 110 50.64 -10.56 51.78
N ARG A 111 49.61 -11.43 51.85
CA ARG A 111 48.74 -11.75 50.71
C ARG A 111 47.94 -10.53 50.24
N LEU A 112 47.44 -9.71 51.18
CA LEU A 112 46.68 -8.49 50.87
C LEU A 112 47.59 -7.39 50.29
N LYS A 113 48.80 -7.22 50.82
CA LYS A 113 49.82 -6.30 50.27
C LYS A 113 50.23 -6.71 48.86
N ALA A 114 50.50 -8.00 48.63
CA ALA A 114 50.81 -8.51 47.29
C ALA A 114 49.63 -8.29 46.32
N LYS A 115 48.39 -8.58 46.74
CA LYS A 115 47.18 -8.30 45.93
C LYS A 115 47.09 -6.81 45.57
N LYS A 116 47.30 -5.91 46.54
CA LYS A 116 47.28 -4.47 46.30
C LYS A 116 48.37 -4.03 45.32
N SER A 117 49.60 -4.53 45.47
CA SER A 117 50.69 -4.25 44.51
C SER A 117 50.36 -4.71 43.09
N LYS A 118 49.70 -5.87 42.92
CA LYS A 118 49.19 -6.31 41.60
C LYS A 118 48.15 -5.36 41.04
N GLU A 119 47.14 -5.00 41.83
CA GLU A 119 46.06 -4.09 41.43
C GLU A 119 46.59 -2.70 41.05
N GLN A 120 47.55 -2.16 41.80
CA GLN A 120 48.22 -0.89 41.50
C GLN A 120 49.08 -0.97 40.23
N LEU A 121 49.69 -2.12 39.92
CA LEU A 121 50.41 -2.32 38.67
C LEU A 121 49.45 -2.43 37.47
N GLU A 122 48.36 -3.18 37.61
CA GLU A 122 47.32 -3.29 36.58
C GLU A 122 46.73 -1.91 36.23
N GLU A 123 46.31 -1.14 37.25
CA GLU A 123 45.79 0.22 37.09
C GLU A 123 46.82 1.19 36.48
N PHE A 124 48.09 1.08 36.86
CA PHE A 124 49.17 1.90 36.29
C PHE A 124 49.37 1.60 34.80
N LEU A 125 49.46 0.33 34.42
CA LEU A 125 49.71 -0.06 33.02
C LEU A 125 48.48 0.21 32.13
N LEU A 126 47.25 0.06 32.64
CA LEU A 126 46.00 0.37 31.92
C LEU A 126 45.81 1.86 31.58
N ASN A 127 46.48 2.75 32.31
CA ASN A 127 46.34 4.20 32.21
C ASN A 127 47.64 4.91 31.78
N CYS A 128 48.66 4.18 31.33
CA CYS A 128 49.95 4.76 30.94
C CYS A 128 49.98 5.07 29.43
N ASP A 129 49.99 6.36 29.06
CA ASP A 129 50.08 6.85 27.67
C ASP A 129 51.29 6.32 26.87
N LYS A 130 52.29 5.74 27.55
CA LYS A 130 53.50 5.15 26.95
C LYS A 130 53.33 3.68 26.54
N ILE A 131 52.18 3.07 26.84
CA ILE A 131 51.85 1.68 26.54
C ILE A 131 50.67 1.63 25.57
N SER A 132 50.76 0.72 24.62
CA SER A 132 49.68 0.34 23.70
C SER A 132 49.60 -1.18 23.61
N SER A 133 48.54 -1.70 22.99
CA SER A 133 48.39 -3.12 22.65
C SER A 133 49.57 -3.73 21.88
N THR A 134 50.41 -2.92 21.23
CA THR A 134 51.56 -3.37 20.46
C THR A 134 52.87 -3.37 21.24
N THR A 135 52.90 -2.73 22.42
CA THR A 135 54.09 -2.60 23.27
C THR A 135 54.45 -3.95 23.89
N LYS A 136 55.71 -4.38 23.75
CA LYS A 136 56.19 -5.70 24.21
C LYS A 136 56.75 -5.65 25.62
N TYR A 137 56.58 -6.72 26.40
CA TYR A 137 57.01 -6.84 27.80
C TYR A 137 58.41 -6.30 28.09
N TYR A 138 59.40 -6.62 27.24
CA TYR A 138 60.78 -6.15 27.44
C TYR A 138 60.90 -4.60 27.44
N LYS A 139 60.06 -3.90 26.68
CA LYS A 139 60.00 -2.43 26.68
C LYS A 139 59.31 -1.90 27.93
N CYS A 140 58.32 -2.61 28.46
CA CYS A 140 57.71 -2.27 29.75
C CYS A 140 58.72 -2.42 30.89
N ASP A 141 59.48 -3.53 30.90
CA ASP A 141 60.54 -3.74 31.90
C ASP A 141 61.64 -2.69 31.79
N GLU A 142 62.10 -2.34 30.57
CA GLU A 142 63.02 -1.23 30.33
C GLU A 142 62.48 0.10 30.88
N LEU A 143 61.25 0.50 30.49
CA LEU A 143 60.62 1.77 30.84
C LEU A 143 60.27 1.92 32.33
N PHE A 144 59.93 0.82 33.01
CA PHE A 144 59.42 0.85 34.39
C PHE A 144 60.32 0.17 35.42
N SER A 145 61.46 -0.38 35.01
CA SER A 145 62.53 -0.97 35.86
C SER A 145 62.82 -0.22 37.17
N THR A 146 62.79 1.12 37.13
CA THR A 146 63.09 2.01 38.26
C THR A 146 61.87 2.41 39.11
N THR A 147 60.66 2.01 38.72
CA THR A 147 59.41 2.42 39.36
C THR A 147 59.05 1.48 40.52
N GLU A 148 58.65 2.04 41.67
CA GLU A 148 58.26 1.24 42.85
C GLU A 148 57.07 0.31 42.56
N ILE A 149 56.08 0.79 41.79
CA ILE A 149 54.90 0.01 41.39
C ILE A 149 55.33 -1.28 40.65
N TRP A 150 56.20 -1.15 39.65
CA TRP A 150 56.76 -2.27 38.88
C TRP A 150 57.59 -3.20 39.76
N THR A 151 58.53 -2.65 40.55
CA THR A 151 59.44 -3.45 41.38
C THR A 151 58.77 -4.14 42.56
N SER A 152 57.61 -3.64 43.04
CA SER A 152 56.83 -4.26 44.13
C SER A 152 56.17 -5.60 43.77
N VAL A 153 56.06 -5.93 42.48
CA VAL A 153 55.50 -7.18 41.96
C VAL A 153 56.64 -8.07 41.43
N ASN A 154 56.52 -9.40 41.55
CA ASN A 154 57.53 -10.33 41.00
C ASN A 154 57.35 -10.57 39.49
N ASP A 155 58.40 -10.98 38.78
CA ASP A 155 58.41 -11.09 37.32
C ASP A 155 57.34 -12.04 36.74
N SER A 156 56.97 -13.12 37.43
CA SER A 156 55.87 -13.99 36.98
C SER A 156 54.54 -13.23 37.00
N ASP A 157 54.23 -12.63 38.15
CA ASP A 157 53.00 -11.86 38.33
C ASP A 157 52.95 -10.62 37.40
N ARG A 158 54.09 -9.99 37.11
CA ARG A 158 54.17 -8.89 36.13
C ARG A 158 53.81 -9.34 34.72
N ARG A 159 54.24 -10.53 34.29
CA ARG A 159 53.94 -11.08 32.96
C ARG A 159 52.46 -11.39 32.82
N ASP A 160 51.88 -12.06 33.82
CA ASP A 160 50.45 -12.38 33.85
C ASP A 160 49.61 -11.09 33.75
N ILE A 161 49.90 -10.09 34.59
CA ILE A 161 49.24 -8.77 34.55
C ILE A 161 49.46 -8.07 33.19
N TYR A 162 50.67 -8.10 32.64
CA TYR A 162 50.96 -7.46 31.36
C TYR A 162 50.16 -8.07 30.20
N GLU A 163 49.97 -9.39 30.14
CA GLU A 163 49.17 -10.02 29.06
C GLU A 163 47.68 -9.64 29.21
N ASP A 164 47.12 -9.66 30.42
CA ASP A 164 45.73 -9.24 30.69
C ASP A 164 45.52 -7.74 30.38
N VAL A 165 46.49 -6.89 30.72
CA VAL A 165 46.47 -5.45 30.40
C VAL A 165 46.60 -5.22 28.90
N VAL A 166 47.52 -5.88 28.20
CA VAL A 166 47.70 -5.75 26.74
C VAL A 166 46.46 -6.25 25.99
N PHE A 167 45.84 -7.34 26.43
CA PHE A 167 44.55 -7.79 25.91
C PHE A 167 43.44 -6.74 26.13
N THR A 168 43.41 -6.12 27.30
CA THR A 168 42.42 -5.08 27.65
C THR A 168 42.64 -3.79 26.86
N LEU A 169 43.89 -3.37 26.64
CA LEU A 169 44.26 -2.25 25.76
C LEU A 169 43.89 -2.56 24.30
N ALA A 170 44.23 -3.74 23.78
CA ALA A 170 43.86 -4.17 22.43
C ALA A 170 42.34 -4.15 22.21
N LYS A 171 41.57 -4.54 23.24
CA LYS A 171 40.11 -4.49 23.24
C LYS A 171 39.61 -3.04 23.29
N ARG A 172 40.19 -2.18 24.12
CA ARG A 172 39.84 -0.75 24.24
C ARG A 172 40.08 -0.01 22.92
N GLU A 173 41.31 -0.05 22.41
CA GLU A 173 41.72 0.57 21.14
C GLU A 173 40.82 0.12 19.96
N LYS A 174 40.44 -1.16 19.93
CA LYS A 174 39.56 -1.72 18.91
C LYS A 174 38.11 -1.22 19.00
N GLU A 175 37.55 -1.04 20.20
CA GLU A 175 36.23 -0.42 20.35
C GLU A 175 36.28 1.09 20.10
N GLU A 176 37.33 1.79 20.52
CA GLU A 176 37.55 3.21 20.22
C GLU A 176 37.67 3.46 18.71
N GLY A 177 38.40 2.61 17.98
CA GLY A 177 38.47 2.65 16.52
C GLY A 177 37.10 2.45 15.84
N LYS A 178 36.26 1.52 16.34
CA LYS A 178 34.87 1.36 15.86
C LYS A 178 34.02 2.59 16.16
N VAL A 179 34.15 3.17 17.35
CA VAL A 179 33.40 4.38 17.75
C VAL A 179 33.81 5.55 16.88
N LEU A 180 35.11 5.74 16.61
CA LEU A 180 35.62 6.79 15.72
C LEU A 180 35.14 6.60 14.28
N LYS A 181 35.23 5.38 13.73
CA LYS A 181 34.66 5.00 12.43
C LYS A 181 33.18 5.36 12.34
N LYS A 182 32.36 4.90 13.30
CA LYS A 182 30.91 5.18 13.35
C LYS A 182 30.61 6.68 13.49
N ARG A 183 31.41 7.42 14.28
CA ARG A 183 31.31 8.88 14.44
C ARG A 183 31.59 9.59 13.12
N ASN A 184 32.64 9.18 12.41
CA ASN A 184 33.06 9.79 11.15
C ASN A 184 32.07 9.49 10.01
N MET A 185 31.62 8.24 9.89
CA MET A 185 30.58 7.86 8.92
C MET A 185 29.29 8.67 9.13
N LYS A 186 28.81 8.76 10.38
CA LYS A 186 27.62 9.57 10.73
C LYS A 186 27.81 11.05 10.40
N LYS A 187 28.98 11.62 10.72
CA LYS A 187 29.29 13.02 10.39
C LYS A 187 29.40 13.27 8.89
N LEU A 188 29.89 12.31 8.10
CA LEU A 188 29.89 12.46 6.64
C LEU A 188 28.46 12.44 6.09
N SER A 189 27.58 11.57 6.59
CA SER A 189 26.14 11.62 6.26
C SER A 189 25.59 13.01 6.57
N GLU A 190 25.74 13.50 7.80
CA GLU A 190 25.26 14.83 8.21
C GLU A 190 25.78 15.98 7.32
N VAL A 191 27.00 15.85 6.80
CA VAL A 191 27.57 16.80 5.83
C VAL A 191 26.92 16.66 4.46
N LEU A 192 26.77 15.44 3.92
CA LEU A 192 26.10 15.18 2.64
C LEU A 192 24.63 15.60 2.67
N ASP A 193 23.91 15.26 3.74
CA ASP A 193 22.51 15.61 3.99
C ASP A 193 22.30 17.14 4.09
N SER A 194 23.35 17.90 4.42
CA SER A 194 23.35 19.38 4.40
C SER A 194 23.62 19.99 3.01
N MET A 195 24.06 19.20 2.03
CA MET A 195 24.46 19.67 0.70
C MET A 195 23.31 19.60 -0.31
N THR A 196 22.53 20.68 -0.42
CA THR A 196 21.49 20.84 -1.47
C THR A 196 22.03 20.90 -2.92
N LYS A 197 23.32 20.62 -3.14
CA LYS A 197 23.98 20.50 -4.44
C LYS A 197 24.23 19.06 -4.86
N ILE A 198 24.14 18.10 -3.93
CA ILE A 198 24.23 16.68 -4.25
C ILE A 198 22.83 16.20 -4.63
N THR A 199 22.77 15.47 -5.73
CA THR A 199 21.57 14.94 -6.36
C THR A 199 21.70 13.42 -6.52
N TYR A 200 20.58 12.74 -6.80
CA TYR A 200 20.54 11.29 -7.03
C TYR A 200 21.45 10.81 -8.19
N ASP A 201 21.88 11.71 -9.08
CA ASP A 201 22.75 11.47 -10.24
C ASP A 201 24.17 12.06 -10.09
N THR A 202 24.52 12.62 -8.91
CA THR A 202 25.87 13.15 -8.64
C THR A 202 26.90 12.01 -8.55
N THR A 203 28.04 12.15 -9.22
CA THR A 203 29.15 11.18 -9.13
C THR A 203 30.03 11.40 -7.89
N TRP A 204 30.77 10.36 -7.47
CA TRP A 204 31.72 10.47 -6.36
C TRP A 204 32.80 11.55 -6.59
N SER A 205 33.26 11.72 -7.83
CA SER A 205 34.24 12.76 -8.22
C SER A 205 33.71 14.18 -8.01
N GLU A 206 32.43 14.41 -8.28
CA GLU A 206 31.77 15.70 -8.06
C GLU A 206 31.49 15.92 -6.58
N ALA A 207 30.97 14.90 -5.89
CA ALA A 207 30.77 14.92 -4.44
C ALA A 207 32.08 15.16 -3.66
N GLN A 208 33.18 14.53 -4.04
CA GLN A 208 34.50 14.77 -3.45
C GLN A 208 34.95 16.24 -3.63
N SER A 209 34.70 16.82 -4.81
CA SER A 209 35.00 18.22 -5.10
C SER A 209 34.14 19.18 -4.25
N LEU A 210 32.86 18.85 -4.03
CA LEU A 210 31.95 19.58 -3.14
C LEU A 210 32.33 19.43 -1.66
N LEU A 211 32.77 18.24 -1.23
CA LEU A 211 33.24 17.95 0.14
C LEU A 211 34.52 18.74 0.48
N LEU A 212 35.49 18.80 -0.43
CA LEU A 212 36.71 19.60 -0.25
C LEU A 212 36.44 21.11 -0.20
N ALA A 213 35.33 21.56 -0.79
CA ALA A 213 34.85 22.94 -0.69
C ALA A 213 34.04 23.22 0.60
N ASN A 214 33.58 22.20 1.33
CA ASN A 214 32.77 22.38 2.53
C ASN A 214 33.62 22.55 3.80
N THR A 215 33.44 23.67 4.49
CA THR A 215 34.11 23.99 5.76
C THR A 215 33.90 22.95 6.86
N ALA A 216 32.73 22.30 6.94
CA ALA A 216 32.44 21.29 7.96
C ALA A 216 33.28 20.01 7.77
N PHE A 217 33.49 19.59 6.52
CA PHE A 217 34.36 18.46 6.18
C PHE A 217 35.84 18.83 6.35
N LYS A 218 36.25 19.99 5.83
CA LYS A 218 37.63 20.49 5.86
C LYS A 218 38.18 20.75 7.28
N ASN A 219 37.31 21.05 8.25
CA ASN A 219 37.74 21.42 9.61
C ASN A 219 37.78 20.24 10.60
N ASP A 220 37.17 19.07 10.32
CA ASP A 220 37.28 17.90 11.19
C ASP A 220 38.41 16.97 10.72
N VAL A 221 39.57 17.06 11.39
CA VAL A 221 40.77 16.26 11.12
C VAL A 221 40.48 14.76 11.06
N ASN A 222 39.49 14.26 11.82
CA ASN A 222 39.15 12.85 11.83
C ASN A 222 38.31 12.44 10.60
N LEU A 223 37.55 13.35 9.99
CA LEU A 223 36.91 13.11 8.68
C LEU A 223 37.95 13.05 7.57
N LEU A 224 38.95 13.94 7.60
CA LEU A 224 40.08 13.91 6.66
C LEU A 224 40.96 12.66 6.81
N ALA A 225 41.01 12.07 8.01
CA ALA A 225 41.70 10.82 8.32
C ALA A 225 40.81 9.56 8.26
N MET A 226 39.58 9.66 7.73
CA MET A 226 38.70 8.51 7.55
C MET A 226 39.17 7.63 6.37
N ASP A 227 38.83 6.34 6.41
CA ASP A 227 39.05 5.43 5.29
C ASP A 227 38.26 5.89 4.05
N LYS A 228 38.86 5.71 2.87
CA LYS A 228 38.21 6.01 1.59
C LYS A 228 37.07 5.03 1.30
N GLU A 229 37.20 3.79 1.76
CA GLU A 229 36.14 2.79 1.66
C GLU A 229 34.90 3.21 2.47
N ASP A 230 35.11 3.69 3.70
CA ASP A 230 34.01 4.18 4.55
C ASP A 230 33.36 5.46 4.00
N ALA A 231 34.15 6.32 3.37
CA ALA A 231 33.64 7.51 2.68
C ALA A 231 32.76 7.13 1.47
N LEU A 232 33.17 6.11 0.70
CA LEU A 232 32.39 5.57 -0.42
C LEU A 232 31.09 4.90 0.04
N ILE A 233 31.13 4.09 1.10
CA ILE A 233 29.93 3.41 1.65
C ILE A 233 28.87 4.43 2.08
N VAL A 234 29.26 5.48 2.80
CA VAL A 234 28.34 6.54 3.26
C VAL A 234 27.80 7.35 2.08
N PHE A 235 28.63 7.63 1.07
CA PHE A 235 28.19 8.30 -0.14
C PHE A 235 27.19 7.45 -0.95
N GLU A 236 27.45 6.15 -1.09
CA GLU A 236 26.54 5.21 -1.76
C GLU A 236 25.19 5.12 -1.04
N GLU A 237 25.20 5.03 0.30
CA GLU A 237 23.97 5.02 1.12
C GLU A 237 23.15 6.30 0.94
N HIS A 238 23.81 7.47 0.95
CA HIS A 238 23.17 8.77 0.72
C HIS A 238 22.60 8.89 -0.71
N ILE A 239 23.36 8.53 -1.76
CA ILE A 239 22.88 8.55 -3.15
C ILE A 239 21.68 7.59 -3.34
N ARG A 240 21.76 6.35 -2.83
CA ARG A 240 20.64 5.39 -2.87
C ARG A 240 19.38 5.92 -2.18
N GLN A 241 19.54 6.69 -1.11
CA GLN A 241 18.42 7.34 -0.41
C GLN A 241 17.84 8.51 -1.24
N LEU A 242 18.66 9.30 -1.92
CA LEU A 242 18.20 10.33 -2.87
C LEU A 242 17.51 9.72 -4.11
N GLU A 243 18.04 8.64 -4.69
CA GLU A 243 17.40 7.89 -5.78
C GLU A 243 16.01 7.39 -5.37
N LYS A 244 15.92 6.80 -4.18
CA LYS A 244 14.66 6.31 -3.61
C LYS A 244 13.65 7.44 -3.40
N GLU A 245 14.06 8.57 -2.82
CA GLU A 245 13.18 9.74 -2.64
C GLU A 245 12.70 10.29 -3.99
N GLN A 246 13.59 10.42 -4.98
CA GLN A 246 13.25 10.82 -6.34
C GLN A 246 12.28 9.84 -7.04
N ILE A 247 12.37 8.53 -6.76
CA ILE A 247 11.41 7.53 -7.23
C ILE A 247 10.06 7.69 -6.50
N GLU A 248 10.06 7.87 -5.18
CA GLU A 248 8.86 8.08 -4.38
C GLU A 248 8.13 9.38 -4.77
N ASP A 249 8.83 10.44 -5.12
CA ASP A 249 8.27 11.71 -5.60
C ASP A 249 7.69 11.58 -7.01
N LYS A 250 8.40 10.94 -7.95
CA LYS A 250 7.85 10.60 -9.29
C LYS A 250 6.61 9.71 -9.17
N GLU A 251 6.59 8.76 -8.23
CA GLU A 251 5.40 7.97 -7.88
C GLU A 251 4.28 8.85 -7.29
N ARG A 252 4.60 9.77 -6.38
CA ARG A 252 3.65 10.69 -5.71
C ARG A 252 2.97 11.61 -6.72
N GLU A 253 3.73 12.16 -7.67
CA GLU A 253 3.21 12.95 -8.78
C GLU A 253 2.36 12.11 -9.75
N LYS A 254 2.82 10.92 -10.15
CA LYS A 254 2.04 9.98 -10.98
C LYS A 254 0.73 9.57 -10.30
N LYS A 255 0.72 9.45 -8.97
CA LYS A 255 -0.48 9.22 -8.15
C LYS A 255 -1.37 10.47 -8.07
N ARG A 256 -0.80 11.69 -7.98
CA ARG A 256 -1.51 12.98 -8.01
C ARG A 256 -2.19 13.20 -9.37
N LEU A 257 -1.48 13.02 -10.49
CA LEU A 257 -2.03 13.12 -11.84
C LEU A 257 -3.17 12.12 -12.05
N LYS A 258 -2.97 10.84 -11.68
CA LYS A 258 -4.04 9.81 -11.70
C LYS A 258 -5.24 10.13 -10.79
N ARG A 259 -5.11 11.01 -9.80
CA ARG A 259 -6.25 11.52 -9.00
C ARG A 259 -6.92 12.70 -9.70
N GLN A 260 -6.15 13.62 -10.28
CA GLN A 260 -6.68 14.76 -11.03
C GLN A 260 -7.47 14.31 -12.27
N CYS A 261 -6.93 13.37 -13.07
CA CYS A 261 -7.64 12.82 -14.22
C CYS A 261 -8.99 12.19 -13.86
N ARG A 262 -9.11 11.59 -12.66
CA ARG A 262 -10.41 11.11 -12.16
C ARG A 262 -11.35 12.27 -11.82
N LYS A 263 -10.90 13.23 -10.99
CA LYS A 263 -11.70 14.43 -10.67
C LYS A 263 -12.22 15.15 -11.91
N ASN A 264 -11.40 15.28 -12.96
CA ASN A 264 -11.79 15.95 -14.20
C ASN A 264 -12.87 15.16 -14.96
N ARG A 265 -12.85 13.81 -14.92
CA ARG A 265 -13.94 12.97 -15.45
C ARG A 265 -15.20 13.10 -14.62
N ASP A 266 -15.07 13.05 -13.30
CA ASP A 266 -16.20 13.18 -12.36
C ASP A 266 -16.89 14.55 -12.54
N GLN A 267 -16.10 15.62 -12.74
CA GLN A 267 -16.59 16.95 -13.10
C GLN A 267 -17.24 17.00 -14.49
N PHE A 268 -16.72 16.26 -15.47
CA PHE A 268 -17.32 16.18 -16.81
C PHE A 268 -18.64 15.39 -16.81
N LEU A 269 -18.76 14.34 -15.99
CA LEU A 269 -20.05 13.68 -15.76
C LEU A 269 -21.06 14.66 -15.13
N ALA A 270 -20.64 15.45 -14.14
CA ALA A 270 -21.44 16.54 -13.58
C ALA A 270 -21.73 17.73 -14.55
N LEU A 271 -21.09 17.78 -15.74
CA LEU A 271 -21.52 18.65 -16.84
C LEU A 271 -22.67 17.98 -17.62
N LEU A 272 -22.59 16.67 -17.88
CA LEU A 272 -23.66 15.92 -18.52
C LEU A 272 -24.93 15.87 -17.66
N ASP A 273 -24.79 15.64 -16.35
CA ASP A 273 -25.90 15.72 -15.40
C ASP A 273 -26.59 17.08 -15.44
N HIS A 274 -25.82 18.17 -15.39
CA HIS A 274 -26.40 19.52 -15.46
C HIS A 274 -27.09 19.80 -16.81
N LEU A 275 -26.49 19.40 -17.94
CA LEU A 275 -27.13 19.52 -19.26
C LEU A 275 -28.40 18.66 -19.38
N HIS A 276 -28.49 17.57 -18.61
CA HIS A 276 -29.66 16.69 -18.54
C HIS A 276 -30.77 17.30 -17.66
N GLU A 277 -30.43 17.86 -16.51
CA GLU A 277 -31.33 18.66 -15.66
C GLU A 277 -31.91 19.88 -16.40
N GLU A 278 -31.11 20.55 -17.23
CA GLU A 278 -31.55 21.62 -18.14
C GLU A 278 -32.39 21.12 -19.34
N GLY A 279 -32.59 19.81 -19.50
CA GLY A 279 -33.34 19.21 -20.62
C GLY A 279 -32.66 19.30 -21.99
N LYS A 280 -31.39 19.76 -22.06
CA LYS A 280 -30.60 19.87 -23.28
C LYS A 280 -30.02 18.50 -23.71
N LEU A 281 -29.63 17.69 -22.72
CA LEU A 281 -29.18 16.32 -22.89
C LEU A 281 -30.34 15.34 -22.61
N THR A 282 -30.64 14.51 -23.60
CA THR A 282 -31.69 13.48 -23.55
C THR A 282 -31.14 12.15 -24.04
N SER A 283 -31.91 11.06 -23.89
CA SER A 283 -31.59 9.76 -24.48
C SER A 283 -31.44 9.76 -26.01
N MET A 284 -31.84 10.82 -26.72
CA MET A 284 -31.70 10.93 -28.19
C MET A 284 -30.66 11.96 -28.67
N SER A 285 -30.15 12.83 -27.79
CA SER A 285 -29.26 13.94 -28.19
C SER A 285 -27.96 13.43 -28.83
N LEU A 286 -27.53 14.06 -29.92
CA LEU A 286 -26.29 13.73 -30.63
C LEU A 286 -25.11 14.56 -30.09
N TRP A 287 -23.91 13.98 -30.09
CA TRP A 287 -22.69 14.69 -29.68
C TRP A 287 -22.48 15.99 -30.47
N VAL A 288 -22.77 15.99 -31.77
CA VAL A 288 -22.60 17.15 -32.66
C VAL A 288 -23.50 18.33 -32.26
N GLU A 289 -24.69 18.06 -31.74
CA GLU A 289 -25.67 19.08 -31.33
C GLU A 289 -25.25 19.77 -30.03
N LEU A 290 -24.68 19.01 -29.09
CA LEU A 290 -24.24 19.51 -27.79
C LEU A 290 -22.77 19.94 -27.76
N TYR A 291 -21.96 19.57 -28.74
CA TYR A 291 -20.55 19.95 -28.84
C TYR A 291 -20.29 21.46 -28.74
N PRO A 292 -21.09 22.37 -29.34
CA PRO A 292 -20.90 23.82 -29.18
C PRO A 292 -21.05 24.31 -27.72
N ILE A 293 -21.89 23.64 -26.93
CA ILE A 293 -22.11 23.95 -25.51
C ILE A 293 -21.01 23.30 -24.66
N ILE A 294 -20.75 22.01 -24.89
CA ILE A 294 -19.77 21.22 -24.13
C ILE A 294 -18.35 21.76 -24.34
N SER A 295 -17.97 22.13 -25.56
CA SER A 295 -16.61 22.61 -25.86
C SER A 295 -16.28 24.00 -25.33
N ALA A 296 -17.30 24.78 -24.94
CA ALA A 296 -17.16 26.06 -24.26
C ALA A 296 -16.96 25.94 -22.73
N ASP A 297 -17.24 24.78 -22.13
CA ASP A 297 -17.09 24.56 -20.69
C ASP A 297 -15.65 24.12 -20.34
N ILE A 298 -15.07 24.77 -19.33
CA ILE A 298 -13.71 24.50 -18.83
C ILE A 298 -13.47 23.03 -18.43
N ARG A 299 -14.53 22.30 -18.05
CA ARG A 299 -14.48 20.87 -17.70
C ARG A 299 -14.21 19.98 -18.91
N PHE A 300 -14.65 20.37 -20.11
CA PHE A 300 -14.27 19.72 -21.36
C PHE A 300 -12.79 19.96 -21.67
N SER A 301 -12.33 21.21 -21.61
CA SER A 301 -10.91 21.55 -21.85
C SER A 301 -9.98 20.83 -20.87
N ALA A 302 -10.35 20.75 -19.59
CA ALA A 302 -9.62 20.03 -18.55
C ALA A 302 -9.60 18.50 -18.75
N MET A 303 -10.47 17.95 -19.59
CA MET A 303 -10.50 16.54 -19.96
C MET A 303 -9.63 16.18 -21.18
N LEU A 304 -9.18 17.17 -21.96
CA LEU A 304 -8.34 16.93 -23.15
C LEU A 304 -6.94 16.42 -22.77
N GLY A 305 -6.34 15.62 -23.65
CA GLY A 305 -4.99 15.07 -23.47
C GLY A 305 -4.85 13.97 -22.39
N GLN A 306 -5.92 13.63 -21.67
CA GLN A 306 -5.88 12.59 -20.65
C GLN A 306 -5.90 11.17 -21.22
N HIS A 307 -5.21 10.25 -20.54
CA HIS A 307 -5.29 8.81 -20.82
C HIS A 307 -6.68 8.22 -20.46
N GLY A 308 -7.16 7.26 -21.25
CA GLY A 308 -8.41 6.52 -21.03
C GLY A 308 -9.63 7.13 -21.73
N SER A 309 -10.83 6.95 -21.17
CA SER A 309 -12.11 7.40 -21.74
C SER A 309 -12.10 8.89 -22.08
N THR A 310 -12.42 9.21 -23.35
CA THR A 310 -12.50 10.60 -23.83
C THR A 310 -13.83 11.25 -23.42
N PRO A 311 -13.99 12.59 -23.52
CA PRO A 311 -15.28 13.26 -23.37
C PRO A 311 -16.40 12.65 -24.21
N LEU A 312 -16.08 12.23 -25.45
CA LEU A 312 -17.03 11.59 -26.36
C LEU A 312 -17.45 10.20 -25.88
N ASP A 313 -16.56 9.45 -25.23
CA ASP A 313 -16.90 8.13 -24.70
C ASP A 313 -17.76 8.25 -23.43
N LEU A 314 -17.41 9.17 -22.53
CA LEU A 314 -18.24 9.49 -21.36
C LEU A 314 -19.65 9.93 -21.77
N PHE A 315 -19.76 10.76 -22.82
CA PHE A 315 -21.05 11.15 -23.40
C PHE A 315 -21.83 9.96 -23.96
N LYS A 316 -21.19 9.06 -24.72
CA LYS A 316 -21.84 7.86 -25.26
C LYS A 316 -22.39 6.98 -24.13
N PHE A 317 -21.60 6.71 -23.10
CA PHE A 317 -22.02 5.91 -21.96
C PHE A 317 -23.20 6.57 -21.23
N TYR A 318 -23.16 7.89 -21.01
CA TYR A 318 -24.25 8.64 -20.38
C TYR A 318 -25.56 8.54 -21.18
N VAL A 319 -25.49 8.71 -22.51
CA VAL A 319 -26.64 8.56 -23.42
C VAL A 319 -27.12 7.11 -23.51
N GLU A 320 -26.24 6.12 -23.36
CA GLU A 320 -26.59 4.70 -23.29
C GLU A 320 -27.31 4.34 -21.99
N ASP A 321 -26.85 4.84 -20.84
CA ASP A 321 -27.52 4.69 -19.53
C ASP A 321 -28.91 5.37 -19.50
N LEU A 322 -29.09 6.48 -20.21
CA LEU A 322 -30.40 7.10 -20.44
C LEU A 322 -31.32 6.21 -21.30
N LYS A 323 -30.80 5.58 -22.35
CA LYS A 323 -31.55 4.64 -23.22
C LYS A 323 -31.89 3.32 -22.51
N ALA A 324 -31.04 2.86 -21.60
CA ALA A 324 -31.31 1.70 -20.76
C ALA A 324 -32.54 1.96 -19.87
N ARG A 325 -32.52 3.08 -19.13
CA ARG A 325 -33.62 3.51 -18.26
C ARG A 325 -34.98 3.68 -18.98
N PHE A 326 -34.98 4.15 -20.23
CA PHE A 326 -36.19 4.34 -21.05
C PHE A 326 -37.14 3.12 -21.05
N HIS A 327 -36.62 1.89 -21.02
CA HIS A 327 -37.46 0.69 -21.10
C HIS A 327 -38.30 0.47 -19.83
N ASP A 328 -37.73 0.70 -18.66
CA ASP A 328 -38.43 0.60 -17.38
C ASP A 328 -39.29 1.84 -17.10
N GLU A 329 -38.81 3.04 -17.44
CA GLU A 329 -39.60 4.28 -17.33
C GLU A 329 -40.84 4.24 -18.24
N LYS A 330 -40.70 3.77 -19.50
CA LYS A 330 -41.84 3.54 -20.42
C LYS A 330 -42.82 2.48 -19.94
N LYS A 331 -42.40 1.57 -19.06
CA LYS A 331 -43.28 0.61 -18.39
C LYS A 331 -44.03 1.27 -17.23
N ILE A 332 -43.35 2.07 -16.40
CA ILE A 332 -43.96 2.85 -15.32
C ILE A 332 -45.00 3.84 -15.89
N ILE A 333 -44.67 4.55 -16.98
CA ILE A 333 -45.61 5.46 -17.66
C ILE A 333 -46.88 4.71 -18.11
N LYS A 334 -46.76 3.54 -18.73
CA LYS A 334 -47.91 2.71 -19.11
C LYS A 334 -48.72 2.20 -17.91
N GLU A 335 -48.08 2.03 -16.76
CA GLU A 335 -48.75 1.66 -15.51
C GLU A 335 -49.58 2.85 -14.99
N ILE A 336 -49.01 4.06 -14.90
CA ILE A 336 -49.70 5.29 -14.50
C ILE A 336 -50.92 5.56 -15.41
N LEU A 337 -50.73 5.50 -16.73
CA LEU A 337 -51.81 5.73 -17.70
C LEU A 337 -52.95 4.70 -17.54
N LYS A 338 -52.62 3.46 -17.19
CA LYS A 338 -53.62 2.42 -16.91
C LYS A 338 -54.31 2.64 -15.56
N ASP A 339 -53.57 2.98 -14.51
CA ASP A 339 -54.11 3.22 -13.17
C ASP A 339 -55.07 4.44 -13.16
N LYS A 340 -54.85 5.41 -14.06
CA LYS A 340 -55.73 6.57 -14.31
C LYS A 340 -56.75 6.39 -15.44
N ASN A 341 -56.85 5.21 -16.06
CA ASN A 341 -57.73 4.93 -17.21
C ASN A 341 -57.59 5.94 -18.39
N PHE A 342 -56.40 6.49 -18.63
CA PHE A 342 -56.16 7.47 -19.68
C PHE A 342 -55.65 6.80 -20.97
N GLU A 343 -56.43 6.88 -22.05
CA GLU A 343 -56.01 6.44 -23.39
C GLU A 343 -55.58 7.64 -24.26
N VAL A 344 -54.37 7.56 -24.80
CA VAL A 344 -53.84 8.54 -25.76
C VAL A 344 -54.55 8.39 -27.10
N LYS A 345 -55.15 9.47 -27.56
CA LYS A 345 -55.81 9.61 -28.87
C LYS A 345 -55.04 10.61 -29.75
N VAL A 346 -55.43 10.72 -31.02
CA VAL A 346 -54.80 11.61 -32.01
C VAL A 346 -54.95 13.11 -31.66
N ASP A 347 -56.01 13.47 -30.93
CA ASP A 347 -56.29 14.82 -30.42
C ASP A 347 -55.66 15.12 -29.05
N THR A 348 -54.98 14.14 -28.42
CA THR A 348 -54.39 14.29 -27.09
C THR A 348 -53.10 15.10 -27.14
N SER A 349 -53.07 16.26 -26.49
CA SER A 349 -51.87 17.11 -26.41
C SER A 349 -50.81 16.56 -25.44
N PHE A 350 -49.55 16.98 -25.64
CA PHE A 350 -48.46 16.63 -24.75
C PHE A 350 -48.69 17.13 -23.32
N ASP A 351 -49.24 18.33 -23.15
CA ASP A 351 -49.44 18.94 -21.82
C ASP A 351 -50.52 18.21 -21.01
N GLN A 352 -51.58 17.72 -21.66
CA GLN A 352 -52.58 16.85 -21.03
C GLN A 352 -51.94 15.52 -20.58
N PHE A 353 -51.14 14.89 -21.45
CA PHE A 353 -50.43 13.65 -21.16
C PHE A 353 -49.41 13.81 -20.01
N ALA A 354 -48.64 14.90 -20.04
CA ALA A 354 -47.67 15.23 -19.00
C ALA A 354 -48.35 15.49 -17.65
N THR A 355 -49.44 16.26 -17.63
CA THR A 355 -50.24 16.51 -16.41
C THR A 355 -50.72 15.20 -15.78
N VAL A 356 -51.34 14.32 -16.58
CA VAL A 356 -51.83 13.01 -16.12
C VAL A 356 -50.70 12.12 -15.59
N ILE A 357 -49.47 12.24 -16.08
CA ILE A 357 -48.33 11.55 -15.49
C ILE A 357 -47.91 12.23 -14.18
N CYS A 358 -47.73 13.55 -14.17
CA CYS A 358 -47.16 14.30 -13.05
C CYS A 358 -47.97 14.26 -11.75
N GLU A 359 -49.31 14.10 -11.77
CA GLU A 359 -50.07 13.95 -10.51
C GLU A 359 -49.89 12.56 -9.86
N ASP A 360 -49.25 11.59 -10.53
CA ASP A 360 -48.92 10.29 -9.93
C ASP A 360 -47.56 10.32 -9.23
N LYS A 361 -47.47 9.75 -8.02
CA LYS A 361 -46.24 9.69 -7.23
C LYS A 361 -45.12 8.87 -7.89
N LYS A 362 -45.47 7.95 -8.79
CA LYS A 362 -44.53 7.17 -9.63
C LYS A 362 -43.80 8.05 -10.67
N SER A 363 -44.27 9.28 -10.94
CA SER A 363 -43.66 10.16 -11.94
C SER A 363 -42.35 10.82 -11.51
N ALA A 364 -42.11 10.93 -10.20
CA ALA A 364 -40.95 11.63 -9.63
C ALA A 364 -39.57 11.02 -9.96
N THR A 365 -39.54 9.85 -10.63
CA THR A 365 -38.32 9.16 -11.08
C THR A 365 -38.30 8.92 -12.59
N LEU A 366 -39.08 9.66 -13.38
CA LEU A 366 -39.11 9.57 -14.84
C LEU A 366 -38.31 10.72 -15.47
N ASP A 367 -37.50 10.44 -16.49
CA ASP A 367 -36.89 11.48 -17.31
C ASP A 367 -37.95 12.16 -18.20
N ALA A 368 -37.95 13.49 -18.25
CA ALA A 368 -38.81 14.29 -19.11
C ALA A 368 -38.62 13.97 -20.61
N GLY A 369 -37.39 13.63 -21.03
CA GLY A 369 -37.10 13.13 -22.38
C GLY A 369 -37.80 11.80 -22.66
N ASN A 370 -37.64 10.82 -21.77
CA ASN A 370 -38.28 9.51 -21.84
C ASN A 370 -39.82 9.56 -21.74
N VAL A 371 -40.39 10.51 -20.98
CA VAL A 371 -41.82 10.84 -20.98
C VAL A 371 -42.26 11.32 -22.37
N LYS A 372 -41.54 12.28 -22.97
CA LYS A 372 -41.84 12.83 -24.30
C LYS A 372 -41.67 11.80 -25.43
N LEU A 373 -40.66 10.94 -25.35
CA LEU A 373 -40.47 9.80 -26.26
C LEU A 373 -41.56 8.74 -26.10
N THR A 374 -42.09 8.55 -24.89
CA THR A 374 -43.23 7.66 -24.65
C THR A 374 -44.53 8.24 -25.17
N TYR A 375 -44.77 9.55 -25.01
CA TYR A 375 -45.88 10.27 -25.65
C TYR A 375 -45.87 10.09 -27.16
N ASN A 376 -44.77 10.46 -27.83
CA ASN A 376 -44.65 10.35 -29.29
C ASN A 376 -44.94 8.91 -29.78
N SER A 377 -44.36 7.91 -29.09
CA SER A 377 -44.55 6.48 -29.40
C SER A 377 -45.96 5.93 -29.09
N LEU A 378 -46.77 6.64 -28.30
CA LEU A 378 -48.17 6.32 -28.06
C LEU A 378 -49.09 7.06 -29.04
N LEU A 379 -48.77 8.32 -29.38
CA LEU A 379 -49.49 9.13 -30.37
C LEU A 379 -49.38 8.52 -31.78
N GLU A 380 -48.17 8.17 -32.24
CA GLU A 380 -47.95 7.44 -33.50
C GLU A 380 -48.76 6.14 -33.55
N LYS A 381 -48.90 5.44 -32.41
CA LYS A 381 -49.70 4.23 -32.31
C LYS A 381 -51.21 4.51 -32.33
N ALA A 382 -51.66 5.64 -31.79
CA ALA A 382 -53.05 6.08 -31.88
C ALA A 382 -53.40 6.47 -33.32
N GLU A 383 -52.54 7.23 -34.00
CA GLU A 383 -52.65 7.56 -35.42
C GLU A 383 -52.67 6.30 -36.31
N ALA A 384 -51.79 5.35 -36.05
CA ALA A 384 -51.75 4.08 -36.80
C ALA A 384 -53.05 3.28 -36.65
N ARG A 385 -53.59 3.18 -35.42
CA ARG A 385 -54.89 2.55 -35.13
C ARG A 385 -56.05 3.27 -35.80
N GLU A 386 -56.10 4.60 -35.73
CA GLU A 386 -57.19 5.36 -36.34
C GLU A 386 -57.15 5.28 -37.87
N LYS A 387 -55.95 5.33 -38.45
CA LYS A 387 -55.70 5.11 -39.89
C LYS A 387 -55.94 3.66 -40.33
N GLU A 388 -56.02 2.71 -39.41
CA GLU A 388 -56.49 1.35 -39.64
C GLU A 388 -58.02 1.29 -39.57
N ARG A 389 -58.63 1.82 -38.49
CA ARG A 389 -60.08 1.91 -38.30
C ARG A 389 -60.80 2.58 -39.49
N VAL A 390 -60.30 3.73 -39.96
CA VAL A 390 -60.83 4.44 -41.14
C VAL A 390 -60.71 3.59 -42.42
N LYS A 391 -59.68 2.75 -42.57
CA LYS A 391 -59.58 1.80 -43.69
C LYS A 391 -60.56 0.65 -43.56
N GLU A 392 -60.82 0.15 -42.34
CA GLU A 392 -61.81 -0.91 -42.11
C GLU A 392 -63.24 -0.41 -42.32
N GLU A 393 -63.55 0.79 -41.84
CA GLU A 393 -64.83 1.47 -42.10
C GLU A 393 -65.01 1.75 -43.61
N SER A 394 -63.98 2.21 -44.31
CA SER A 394 -64.01 2.38 -45.77
C SER A 394 -64.17 1.04 -46.53
N LYS A 395 -63.52 -0.04 -46.08
CA LYS A 395 -63.73 -1.40 -46.64
C LYS A 395 -65.15 -1.91 -46.37
N ARG A 396 -65.68 -1.68 -45.17
CA ARG A 396 -67.04 -2.07 -44.79
C ARG A 396 -68.07 -1.35 -45.64
N LEU A 397 -67.94 -0.02 -45.79
CA LEU A 397 -68.80 0.77 -46.66
C LEU A 397 -68.73 0.24 -48.09
N LYS A 398 -67.54 0.05 -48.66
CA LYS A 398 -67.37 -0.53 -50.01
C LYS A 398 -67.94 -1.94 -50.18
N LYS A 399 -68.00 -2.74 -49.11
CA LYS A 399 -68.68 -4.04 -49.15
C LYS A 399 -70.20 -3.87 -49.18
N LEU A 400 -70.77 -2.94 -48.40
CA LEU A 400 -72.20 -2.60 -48.49
C LEU A 400 -72.53 -2.04 -49.89
N GLU A 401 -71.70 -1.13 -50.43
CA GLU A 401 -71.85 -0.56 -51.78
C GLU A 401 -71.86 -1.67 -52.85
N LEU A 402 -70.94 -2.63 -52.76
CA LEU A 402 -70.87 -3.77 -53.68
C LEU A 402 -72.05 -4.74 -53.51
N ASN A 403 -72.47 -5.04 -52.29
CA ASN A 403 -73.65 -5.88 -52.03
C ASN A 403 -74.91 -5.23 -52.65
N PHE A 404 -75.10 -3.93 -52.49
CA PHE A 404 -76.21 -3.19 -53.10
C PHE A 404 -76.15 -3.20 -54.63
N LYS A 405 -74.96 -3.02 -55.21
CA LYS A 405 -74.74 -3.17 -56.66
C LYS A 405 -74.96 -4.59 -57.18
N ASN A 406 -74.78 -5.62 -56.35
CA ASN A 406 -75.12 -6.99 -56.72
C ASN A 406 -76.64 -7.20 -56.70
N LEU A 407 -77.35 -6.75 -55.66
CA LEU A 407 -78.82 -6.80 -55.61
C LEU A 407 -79.46 -6.12 -56.85
N LEU A 408 -78.93 -4.97 -57.28
CA LEU A 408 -79.38 -4.27 -58.50
C LEU A 408 -79.17 -5.11 -59.78
N ARG A 409 -78.10 -5.91 -59.86
CA ARG A 409 -77.86 -6.86 -60.96
C ARG A 409 -78.75 -8.09 -60.87
N ASP A 410 -78.88 -8.68 -59.70
CA ASP A 410 -79.58 -9.95 -59.48
C ASP A 410 -81.11 -9.80 -59.63
N LEU A 411 -81.66 -8.63 -59.27
CA LEU A 411 -83.03 -8.23 -59.61
C LEU A 411 -83.20 -7.73 -61.06
N ASN A 412 -82.13 -7.77 -61.86
CA ASN A 412 -82.06 -7.33 -63.26
C ASN A 412 -82.74 -5.96 -63.47
N VAL A 413 -82.39 -4.99 -62.63
CA VAL A 413 -82.97 -3.64 -62.65
C VAL A 413 -82.54 -2.92 -63.93
N ASP A 414 -83.53 -2.39 -64.66
CA ASP A 414 -83.29 -1.52 -65.81
C ASP A 414 -82.60 -0.22 -65.35
N TYR A 415 -81.51 0.12 -66.03
CA TYR A 415 -80.60 1.20 -65.65
C TYR A 415 -81.01 2.55 -66.26
N GLU A 416 -81.93 2.58 -67.24
CA GLU A 416 -82.48 3.84 -67.79
C GLU A 416 -83.61 4.42 -66.91
N LEU A 417 -84.12 3.67 -65.93
CA LEU A 417 -85.20 4.10 -65.04
C LEU A 417 -84.76 5.14 -63.99
N SER A 418 -85.73 5.88 -63.46
CA SER A 418 -85.48 6.79 -62.34
C SER A 418 -85.41 6.04 -61.00
N TRP A 419 -84.67 6.61 -60.04
CA TRP A 419 -84.53 6.05 -58.70
C TRP A 419 -85.88 5.78 -58.02
N ASP A 420 -86.85 6.66 -58.20
CA ASP A 420 -88.17 6.58 -57.55
C ASP A 420 -89.05 5.44 -58.12
N GLU A 421 -88.80 4.99 -59.36
CA GLU A 421 -89.45 3.84 -59.98
C GLU A 421 -88.81 2.50 -59.58
N VAL A 422 -87.52 2.53 -59.22
CA VAL A 422 -86.75 1.36 -58.76
C VAL A 422 -86.91 1.14 -57.26
N LYS A 423 -86.94 2.23 -56.47
CA LYS A 423 -87.11 2.25 -55.01
C LYS A 423 -88.14 1.26 -54.44
N PRO A 424 -89.42 1.20 -54.91
CA PRO A 424 -90.42 0.29 -54.35
C PRO A 424 -90.15 -1.20 -54.63
N LYS A 425 -89.18 -1.55 -55.49
CA LYS A 425 -88.74 -2.94 -55.70
C LYS A 425 -87.59 -3.35 -54.76
N LEU A 426 -86.91 -2.38 -54.13
CA LEU A 426 -85.77 -2.61 -53.24
C LEU A 426 -86.12 -2.45 -51.76
N GLU A 427 -87.23 -1.78 -51.44
CA GLU A 427 -87.57 -1.31 -50.09
C GLU A 427 -87.70 -2.43 -49.02
N ASN A 428 -87.91 -3.68 -49.44
CA ASN A 428 -88.02 -4.85 -48.55
C ASN A 428 -86.71 -5.65 -48.38
N GLU A 429 -85.64 -5.34 -49.11
CA GLU A 429 -84.42 -6.16 -49.16
C GLU A 429 -83.39 -5.76 -48.09
N GLU A 430 -82.66 -6.73 -47.53
CA GLU A 430 -81.72 -6.49 -46.41
C GLU A 430 -80.60 -5.50 -46.80
N GLU A 431 -80.06 -5.59 -48.02
CA GLU A 431 -79.06 -4.67 -48.55
C GLU A 431 -79.55 -3.22 -48.70
N TYR A 432 -80.86 -2.99 -48.92
CA TYR A 432 -81.43 -1.65 -48.99
C TYR A 432 -81.54 -1.04 -47.58
N LEU A 433 -82.01 -1.84 -46.63
CA LEU A 433 -82.14 -1.47 -45.22
C LEU A 433 -80.78 -1.28 -44.52
N ALA A 434 -79.72 -1.93 -45.01
CA ALA A 434 -78.36 -1.80 -44.49
C ALA A 434 -77.75 -0.37 -44.58
N PHE A 435 -78.30 0.49 -45.44
CA PHE A 435 -77.92 1.91 -45.52
C PHE A 435 -78.87 2.80 -44.73
N SER A 436 -78.33 3.61 -43.81
CA SER A 436 -79.12 4.54 -42.99
C SER A 436 -79.46 5.87 -43.69
N SER A 437 -78.89 6.13 -44.88
CA SER A 437 -78.97 7.40 -45.60
C SER A 437 -79.50 7.18 -47.01
N GLU A 438 -80.62 7.81 -47.37
CA GLU A 438 -81.18 7.73 -48.72
C GLU A 438 -80.27 8.39 -49.77
N SER A 439 -79.50 9.43 -49.40
CA SER A 439 -78.53 10.07 -50.28
C SER A 439 -77.40 9.12 -50.70
N ASP A 440 -76.98 8.21 -49.80
CA ASP A 440 -75.96 7.19 -50.13
C ASP A 440 -76.55 6.13 -51.08
N ARG A 441 -77.78 5.67 -50.83
CA ARG A 441 -78.51 4.74 -51.72
C ARG A 441 -78.63 5.29 -53.14
N ILE A 442 -79.08 6.56 -53.28
CA ILE A 442 -79.19 7.27 -54.56
C ILE A 442 -77.83 7.37 -55.27
N LYS A 443 -76.77 7.70 -54.53
CA LYS A 443 -75.42 7.80 -55.09
C LYS A 443 -74.95 6.44 -55.64
N ILE A 444 -75.12 5.35 -54.89
CA ILE A 444 -74.67 4.02 -55.31
C ILE A 444 -75.47 3.52 -56.54
N TYR A 445 -76.75 3.89 -56.65
CA TYR A 445 -77.54 3.62 -57.86
C TYR A 445 -77.02 4.41 -59.07
N LYS A 446 -76.68 5.69 -58.93
CA LYS A 446 -76.04 6.45 -60.03
C LYS A 446 -74.66 5.90 -60.40
N ASP A 447 -73.87 5.52 -59.40
CA ASP A 447 -72.59 4.82 -59.59
C ASP A 447 -72.81 3.44 -60.26
N PHE A 448 -74.01 2.84 -60.19
CA PHE A 448 -74.39 1.61 -60.90
C PHE A 448 -74.85 1.87 -62.34
N GLN A 449 -75.67 2.89 -62.57
CA GLN A 449 -76.08 3.32 -63.93
C GLN A 449 -74.84 3.58 -64.79
N HIS A 450 -73.88 4.36 -64.30
CA HIS A 450 -72.60 4.62 -64.99
C HIS A 450 -71.77 3.35 -65.24
N GLU A 451 -71.76 2.39 -64.29
CA GLU A 451 -71.06 1.11 -64.45
C GLU A 451 -71.68 0.24 -65.55
N MET A 452 -73.01 0.28 -65.72
CA MET A 452 -73.72 -0.41 -66.80
C MET A 452 -73.55 0.31 -68.14
N GLU A 453 -73.65 1.64 -68.18
CA GLU A 453 -73.39 2.45 -69.38
C GLU A 453 -71.97 2.24 -69.94
N GLU A 454 -70.93 2.28 -69.11
CA GLU A 454 -69.55 1.99 -69.53
C GLU A 454 -69.36 0.54 -69.98
N SER A 455 -70.05 -0.41 -69.32
CA SER A 455 -70.02 -1.84 -69.72
C SER A 455 -70.64 -2.05 -71.11
N CYS A 456 -71.79 -1.43 -71.38
CA CYS A 456 -72.44 -1.46 -72.69
C CYS A 456 -71.64 -0.71 -73.77
N SER A 457 -70.94 0.37 -73.41
CA SER A 457 -70.07 1.12 -74.33
C SER A 457 -68.89 0.30 -74.85
N HIS A 458 -68.49 -0.78 -74.17
CA HIS A 458 -67.23 -1.48 -74.45
C HIS A 458 -67.28 -2.50 -75.60
N HIS A 459 -68.35 -2.55 -76.39
CA HIS A 459 -68.57 -3.56 -77.44
C HIS A 459 -68.61 -3.09 -78.91
N HIS A 460 -68.11 -1.89 -79.28
CA HIS A 460 -67.85 -1.56 -80.69
C HIS A 460 -66.54 -0.80 -81.03
N SER A 461 -65.52 -1.59 -81.40
CA SER A 461 -64.50 -1.29 -82.43
C SER A 461 -63.40 -0.22 -82.19
N ARG A 462 -62.13 -0.63 -82.39
CA ARG A 462 -61.25 0.03 -83.39
C ARG A 462 -60.01 -0.80 -83.82
N SER A 463 -60.09 -1.26 -85.07
CA SER A 463 -59.03 -1.63 -86.03
C SER A 463 -57.56 -1.84 -85.58
N LYS A 464 -57.01 -3.02 -85.89
CA LYS A 464 -55.56 -3.28 -85.91
C LYS A 464 -54.87 -2.48 -87.02
N LYS A 465 -53.78 -1.76 -86.72
CA LYS A 465 -52.78 -1.34 -87.74
C LYS A 465 -51.36 -1.36 -87.20
N SER A 466 -50.42 -1.87 -88.00
CA SER A 466 -49.04 -2.19 -87.57
C SER A 466 -48.01 -1.18 -88.09
N LYS A 467 -46.97 -0.91 -87.27
CA LYS A 467 -45.61 -0.35 -87.58
C LYS A 467 -44.92 0.04 -86.25
N LYS A 468 -43.58 0.01 -86.07
CA LYS A 468 -42.44 -0.46 -86.90
C LYS A 468 -41.22 -0.71 -85.98
N LYS A 469 -40.32 -1.66 -86.30
CA LYS A 469 -39.01 -1.79 -85.61
C LYS A 469 -37.95 -0.84 -86.20
N LYS A 470 -37.27 -0.05 -85.34
CA LYS A 470 -35.93 0.58 -85.47
C LYS A 470 -35.68 1.42 -84.19
N SER A 471 -34.47 1.67 -83.67
CA SER A 471 -33.14 1.05 -83.85
C SER A 471 -32.18 1.52 -82.72
N LYS A 472 -31.12 0.76 -82.42
CA LYS A 472 -30.06 1.13 -81.45
C LYS A 472 -29.23 2.35 -81.89
N LYS A 473 -28.67 3.11 -80.92
CA LYS A 473 -27.23 3.53 -80.73
C LYS A 473 -27.18 4.52 -79.53
N TYR A 474 -26.37 4.30 -78.47
CA TYR A 474 -24.95 4.75 -78.22
C TYR A 474 -24.76 6.27 -78.18
N LYS A 475 -23.82 6.89 -77.44
CA LYS A 475 -22.70 6.49 -76.51
C LYS A 475 -22.59 7.63 -75.43
N SER A 476 -21.73 7.73 -74.39
CA SER A 476 -20.61 7.02 -73.72
C SER A 476 -20.56 7.55 -72.25
N SER A 477 -19.61 7.33 -71.32
CA SER A 477 -18.29 6.66 -71.20
C SER A 477 -18.13 6.22 -69.72
N SER A 478 -17.46 5.14 -69.29
CA SER A 478 -16.31 4.34 -69.77
C SER A 478 -15.02 4.61 -68.99
N SER A 479 -14.77 3.79 -67.96
CA SER A 479 -13.46 3.20 -67.62
C SER A 479 -13.79 1.80 -67.04
N GLU A 480 -13.23 0.66 -67.46
CA GLU A 480 -11.82 0.25 -67.70
C GLU A 480 -11.00 0.22 -66.40
N SER A 481 -10.35 -0.89 -65.99
CA SER A 481 -10.02 -2.16 -66.71
C SER A 481 -9.98 -3.41 -65.79
N GLU A 482 -9.47 -4.53 -66.35
CA GLU A 482 -8.93 -5.75 -65.72
C GLU A 482 -9.82 -6.98 -65.40
N ASN A 483 -10.06 -7.72 -66.50
CA ASN A 483 -9.55 -9.10 -66.72
C ASN A 483 -10.33 -10.35 -66.23
N GLU A 484 -10.21 -11.41 -67.02
CA GLU A 484 -10.82 -12.73 -66.77
C GLU A 484 -9.87 -13.70 -66.04
N LYS A 485 -10.45 -14.72 -65.38
CA LYS A 485 -10.22 -16.10 -65.89
C LYS A 485 -11.33 -17.09 -65.58
N VAL A 486 -11.74 -17.79 -66.63
CA VAL A 486 -12.84 -18.76 -66.70
C VAL A 486 -12.37 -20.16 -66.28
N LYS A 487 -13.17 -20.93 -65.49
CA LYS A 487 -13.53 -22.35 -65.79
C LYS A 487 -14.58 -23.03 -64.87
N LYS A 488 -15.84 -22.71 -65.20
CA LYS A 488 -17.09 -23.47 -65.01
C LYS A 488 -17.04 -24.98 -65.39
N SER A 489 -17.49 -25.87 -64.50
CA SER A 489 -18.28 -27.12 -64.77
C SER A 489 -18.67 -27.78 -63.41
N LYS A 490 -19.76 -28.54 -63.17
CA LYS A 490 -20.96 -29.06 -63.90
C LYS A 490 -22.21 -28.79 -63.00
N ARG A 491 -23.45 -28.57 -63.46
CA ARG A 491 -24.46 -29.54 -64.00
C ARG A 491 -24.62 -30.78 -63.09
N ARG A 492 -25.80 -31.25 -62.65
CA ARG A 492 -27.21 -31.25 -63.17
C ARG A 492 -28.17 -31.56 -61.96
N SER A 493 -29.29 -30.87 -61.69
CA SER A 493 -30.67 -30.93 -62.29
C SER A 493 -31.62 -32.03 -61.73
N ARG A 494 -32.95 -31.74 -61.69
CA ARG A 494 -34.11 -32.60 -61.27
C ARG A 494 -34.32 -32.58 -59.73
N SER A 495 -35.38 -32.00 -59.13
CA SER A 495 -36.86 -32.23 -59.19
C SER A 495 -37.29 -33.53 -58.47
N GLU A 496 -38.44 -33.64 -57.81
CA GLU A 496 -39.66 -32.78 -57.73
C GLU A 496 -40.52 -33.16 -56.48
N SER A 497 -41.49 -32.31 -56.05
CA SER A 497 -42.66 -32.68 -55.20
C SER A 497 -42.37 -33.16 -53.73
N VAL A 498 -43.31 -33.32 -52.78
CA VAL A 498 -44.69 -32.82 -52.53
C VAL A 498 -45.07 -32.97 -51.02
N ASN A 499 -46.01 -32.15 -50.54
CA ASN A 499 -46.90 -32.14 -49.34
C ASN A 499 -46.71 -33.02 -48.07
N SER A 500 -47.47 -32.59 -47.04
CA SER A 500 -48.05 -33.33 -45.90
C SER A 500 -47.13 -33.59 -44.69
N GLU A 501 -47.51 -33.28 -43.44
CA GLU A 501 -48.69 -33.70 -42.61
C GLU A 501 -48.54 -35.17 -42.16
N GLU A 502 -48.77 -35.57 -40.90
CA GLU A 502 -49.27 -34.87 -39.69
C GLU A 502 -48.85 -35.63 -38.38
N SER A 503 -49.32 -35.18 -37.22
CA SER A 503 -49.53 -35.94 -35.94
C SER A 503 -48.30 -36.17 -35.02
N GLU A 504 -48.30 -35.70 -33.76
CA GLU A 504 -48.93 -36.23 -32.51
C GLU A 504 -48.17 -37.45 -31.92
N GLU A 505 -48.01 -37.71 -30.61
CA GLU A 505 -48.59 -37.17 -29.33
C GLU A 505 -47.46 -36.84 -28.29
N GLU A 506 -47.59 -35.75 -27.52
CA GLU A 506 -47.96 -35.63 -26.07
C GLU A 506 -46.90 -36.02 -24.99
N TYR A 507 -46.79 -35.19 -23.93
CA TYR A 507 -46.83 -35.54 -22.47
C TYR A 507 -46.15 -34.52 -21.52
N ARG A 508 -46.95 -33.56 -21.04
CA ARG A 508 -47.06 -33.03 -19.65
C ARG A 508 -45.85 -32.41 -18.91
N LYS A 509 -45.63 -31.11 -19.18
CA LYS A 509 -45.78 -29.98 -18.23
C LYS A 509 -45.43 -30.13 -16.71
N LYS A 510 -44.57 -29.18 -16.25
CA LYS A 510 -44.67 -28.28 -15.04
C LYS A 510 -44.01 -28.64 -13.67
N LYS A 511 -43.01 -27.79 -13.32
CA LYS A 511 -42.88 -26.91 -12.10
C LYS A 511 -43.03 -27.54 -10.68
N SER A 512 -42.19 -27.30 -9.64
CA SER A 512 -41.16 -26.27 -9.38
C SER A 512 -40.72 -26.22 -7.89
N LYS A 513 -39.60 -25.52 -7.61
CA LYS A 513 -39.31 -24.64 -6.41
C LYS A 513 -38.91 -25.22 -5.02
N LYS A 514 -37.80 -24.63 -4.52
CA LYS A 514 -37.48 -24.12 -3.15
C LYS A 514 -36.66 -24.94 -2.11
N LYS A 515 -35.43 -24.43 -1.87
CA LYS A 515 -34.84 -23.95 -0.57
C LYS A 515 -34.23 -24.92 0.49
N HIS A 516 -32.93 -24.65 0.78
CA HIS A 516 -32.33 -24.22 2.08
C HIS A 516 -31.33 -25.10 2.89
N LYS A 517 -30.23 -24.43 3.29
CA LYS A 517 -29.47 -24.46 4.58
C LYS A 517 -28.48 -25.61 4.94
N ARG A 518 -27.20 -25.19 5.04
CA ARG A 518 -26.22 -25.39 6.15
C ARG A 518 -25.87 -26.81 6.65
N LYS A 519 -24.56 -27.09 6.70
CA LYS A 519 -23.78 -27.15 7.96
C LYS A 519 -22.26 -27.23 7.73
N SER A 520 -21.49 -26.89 8.76
CA SER A 520 -20.07 -27.23 8.96
C SER A 520 -19.96 -28.28 10.08
N PRO A 521 -18.81 -28.96 10.21
CA PRO A 521 -18.30 -29.31 11.54
C PRO A 521 -16.79 -28.98 11.70
N SER A 522 -16.26 -29.21 12.90
CA SER A 522 -14.89 -28.89 13.30
C SER A 522 -14.42 -29.76 14.48
N ARG A 523 -13.09 -29.88 14.65
CA ARG A 523 -12.29 -30.38 15.81
C ARG A 523 -11.67 -31.79 15.75
N THR A 524 -10.53 -31.84 16.43
CA THR A 524 -9.57 -32.90 16.84
C THR A 524 -10.10 -33.71 18.05
N PRO A 525 -9.42 -34.74 18.65
CA PRO A 525 -7.94 -35.00 18.70
C PRO A 525 -7.44 -36.48 18.72
N SER A 526 -6.11 -36.69 18.74
CA SER A 526 -5.35 -37.36 19.84
C SER A 526 -3.89 -37.78 19.52
N GLU A 527 -3.01 -37.54 20.50
CA GLU A 527 -1.80 -38.27 20.97
C GLU A 527 -0.80 -39.06 20.07
N ASP A 528 0.42 -38.49 19.97
CA ASP A 528 1.68 -38.98 20.62
C ASP A 528 2.77 -39.81 19.86
N LYS A 529 4.03 -39.57 20.30
CA LYS A 529 5.33 -40.28 20.13
C LYS A 529 6.18 -40.27 18.82
N HIS A 530 7.36 -39.64 18.98
CA HIS A 530 8.74 -40.09 18.66
C HIS A 530 9.47 -39.81 17.30
N ILE A 531 10.57 -39.04 17.44
CA ILE A 531 11.97 -39.30 16.98
C ILE A 531 12.57 -38.62 15.69
N SER A 532 13.78 -38.06 15.91
CA SER A 532 14.92 -37.73 15.01
C SER A 532 14.87 -36.67 13.88
N ARG A 533 15.53 -35.54 14.16
CA ARG A 533 16.69 -34.96 13.42
C ARG A 533 16.78 -35.10 11.86
N ARG A 534 16.43 -34.03 11.14
CA ARG A 534 17.37 -33.23 10.30
C ARG A 534 16.67 -31.93 9.83
N PRO A 535 17.39 -30.84 9.52
CA PRO A 535 16.84 -29.72 8.76
C PRO A 535 16.87 -30.03 7.26
N SER A 536 15.77 -29.74 6.57
CA SER A 536 15.63 -29.77 5.12
C SER A 536 15.34 -28.36 4.59
N GLU A 537 15.71 -28.10 3.34
CA GLU A 537 15.51 -26.82 2.65
C GLU A 537 14.03 -26.52 2.36
N PRO A 538 13.64 -25.24 2.20
CA PRO A 538 12.34 -24.87 1.66
C PRO A 538 12.32 -24.96 0.12
N ASP A 539 11.18 -25.40 -0.43
CA ASP A 539 10.98 -25.64 -1.86
C ASP A 539 11.05 -24.40 -2.77
N ALA A 540 11.34 -24.65 -4.05
CA ALA A 540 11.50 -23.63 -5.08
C ALA A 540 10.16 -23.06 -5.61
N ILE A 541 10.18 -21.79 -6.04
CA ILE A 541 9.08 -21.15 -6.78
C ILE A 541 9.62 -20.57 -8.10
N GLY A 542 9.02 -20.97 -9.22
CA GLY A 542 8.94 -20.17 -10.45
C GLY A 542 10.23 -19.85 -11.21
N LYS A 543 10.78 -20.82 -11.97
CA LYS A 543 11.77 -20.52 -13.02
C LYS A 543 11.14 -19.74 -14.18
N SER A 544 11.38 -18.44 -14.26
CA SER A 544 11.59 -17.75 -15.55
C SER A 544 13.03 -18.02 -16.02
N GLY A 545 13.25 -18.14 -17.34
CA GLY A 545 14.54 -18.54 -17.89
C GLY A 545 15.61 -17.45 -17.78
N GLU A 546 16.46 -17.54 -16.75
CA GLU A 546 17.75 -16.85 -16.71
C GLU A 546 18.75 -17.61 -17.61
N MET A 547 19.44 -16.91 -18.51
CA MET A 547 20.57 -17.49 -19.24
C MET A 547 21.73 -17.73 -18.27
N SER A 548 22.51 -18.78 -18.49
CA SER A 548 23.64 -19.09 -17.62
C SER A 548 24.68 -17.96 -17.65
N GLU A 549 25.44 -17.83 -16.55
CA GLU A 549 26.57 -16.90 -16.46
C GLU A 549 27.55 -17.10 -17.64
N SER A 550 27.75 -18.34 -18.08
CA SER A 550 28.56 -18.71 -19.24
C SER A 550 28.01 -18.24 -20.61
N GLU A 551 26.71 -18.00 -20.71
CA GLU A 551 26.06 -17.46 -21.92
C GLU A 551 26.09 -15.92 -21.90
N LEU A 552 25.89 -15.31 -20.74
CA LEU A 552 26.05 -13.85 -20.55
C LEU A 552 27.50 -13.41 -20.81
N GLU A 553 28.47 -14.21 -20.38
CA GLU A 553 29.90 -13.93 -20.62
C GLU A 553 30.28 -14.12 -22.10
N LYS A 554 29.72 -15.11 -22.79
CA LYS A 554 29.82 -15.23 -24.26
C LYS A 554 29.17 -14.06 -25.00
N GLN A 555 28.01 -13.57 -24.54
CA GLN A 555 27.37 -12.38 -25.11
C GLN A 555 28.22 -11.12 -24.92
N ARG A 556 28.82 -10.92 -23.74
CA ARG A 556 29.80 -9.86 -23.49
C ARG A 556 31.01 -9.97 -24.42
N ALA A 557 31.56 -11.18 -24.60
CA ALA A 557 32.70 -11.40 -25.49
C ALA A 557 32.36 -11.09 -26.96
N LEU A 558 31.17 -11.47 -27.44
CA LEU A 558 30.70 -11.13 -28.79
C LEU A 558 30.53 -9.61 -28.98
N LEU A 559 29.87 -8.93 -28.04
CA LEU A 559 29.72 -7.46 -28.11
C LEU A 559 31.07 -6.73 -28.07
N LEU A 560 32.04 -7.21 -27.30
CA LEU A 560 33.40 -6.66 -27.25
C LEU A 560 34.24 -6.96 -28.50
N ALA A 561 33.93 -8.03 -29.24
CA ALA A 561 34.51 -8.28 -30.56
C ALA A 561 33.88 -7.36 -31.63
N GLN A 562 32.56 -7.18 -31.57
CA GLN A 562 31.80 -6.35 -32.51
C GLN A 562 32.06 -4.84 -32.34
N LEU A 563 32.58 -4.42 -31.17
CA LEU A 563 33.11 -3.07 -30.91
C LEU A 563 34.61 -2.92 -31.27
N LYS A 564 35.25 -3.97 -31.84
CA LYS A 564 36.68 -3.99 -32.18
C LYS A 564 36.98 -4.10 -33.67
N GLU A 565 35.97 -4.32 -34.52
CA GLU A 565 36.12 -4.11 -35.96
C GLU A 565 36.03 -2.59 -36.24
N PRO A 566 37.10 -1.95 -36.73
CA PRO A 566 36.98 -0.58 -37.23
C PRO A 566 36.17 -0.58 -38.52
N GLU A 567 35.34 0.43 -38.74
CA GLU A 567 34.67 0.63 -40.03
C GLU A 567 35.73 0.87 -41.12
N SER A 568 35.93 -0.13 -41.98
CA SER A 568 36.71 0.00 -43.20
C SER A 568 35.82 0.49 -44.34
N GLU A 569 36.28 1.53 -45.04
CA GLU A 569 35.65 2.14 -46.22
C GLU A 569 35.43 1.15 -47.39
#